data_AF-A0A2N3B0I4-F1
#
_entry.id   AF-A0A2N3B0I4-F1
#
_cell.length_a   1.000
_cell.length_b   1.000
_cell.length_c   1.000
_cell.angle_alpha   90.00
_cell.angle_beta   90.00
_cell.angle_gamma   90.00
#
_symmetry.space_group_name_H-M   'P 1'
#
loop_
_entity.id
_entity.type
_entity.pdbx_description
1 polymer ?
#
loop_
_entity_poly.entity_id
_entity_poly.type
_entity_poly.pdbx_seq_one_letter_code
_entity_poly.pdbx_strand_id
1 'polypeptide(L)'
;EATHLLLLRSVGHIADARPDWVDPSSTARELAALPALPDAARTAFGVIAERVERSLFALRRLDRPDWEAARAAYAEFALARLNTASGAA
;
A
#
# COMPACT_ATOMS: atom_id res chain seq x y z
N GLU A 1 -9.35 -8.77 8.01
CA GLU A 1 -10.13 -8.12 6.94
C GLU A 1 -9.90 -6.65 6.71
N ALA A 2 -10.31 -5.71 7.56
CA ALA A 2 -10.28 -4.28 7.21
C ALA A 2 -8.90 -3.76 6.74
N THR A 3 -7.81 -4.12 7.43
CA THR A 3 -6.44 -3.74 7.01
C THR A 3 -5.98 -4.42 5.71
N HIS A 4 -6.44 -5.66 5.46
CA HIS A 4 -6.16 -6.34 4.19
C HIS A 4 -6.85 -5.64 3.01
N LEU A 5 -8.07 -5.14 3.21
CA LEU A 5 -8.77 -4.33 2.20
C LEU A 5 -8.04 -3.00 1.91
N LEU A 6 -7.44 -2.37 2.93
CA LEU A 6 -6.60 -1.17 2.70
C LEU A 6 -5.38 -1.50 1.83
N LEU A 7 -4.73 -2.65 2.06
CA LEU A 7 -3.61 -3.09 1.23
C LEU A 7 -4.04 -3.31 -0.23
N LEU A 8 -5.13 -4.07 -0.46
CA LEU A 8 -5.64 -4.33 -1.80
C LEU A 8 -6.01 -3.03 -2.52
N ARG A 9 -6.65 -2.10 -1.82
CA ARG A 9 -7.00 -0.80 -2.38
C ARG A 9 -5.77 0.02 -2.75
N SER A 10 -4.75 0.02 -1.90
CA SER A 10 -3.50 0.72 -2.21
C SER A 10 -2.78 0.10 -3.41
N VAL A 11 -2.75 -1.24 -3.54
CA VAL A 11 -2.22 -1.91 -4.74
C VAL A 11 -3.00 -1.48 -5.99
N GLY A 12 -4.34 -1.43 -5.91
CA GLY A 12 -5.19 -0.92 -6.98
C GLY A 12 -4.82 0.50 -7.39
N HIS A 13 -4.62 1.41 -6.43
CA HIS A 13 -4.19 2.78 -6.74
C HIS A 13 -2.82 2.84 -7.44
N ILE A 14 -1.87 1.98 -7.07
CA ILE A 14 -0.56 1.89 -7.76
C ILE A 14 -0.76 1.41 -9.20
N ALA A 15 -1.55 0.34 -9.39
CA ALA A 15 -1.85 -0.21 -10.71
C ALA A 15 -2.61 0.80 -11.59
N ASP A 16 -3.57 1.54 -11.04
CA ASP A 16 -4.31 2.58 -11.77
C ASP A 16 -3.41 3.73 -12.19
N ALA A 17 -2.46 4.13 -11.34
CA ALA A 17 -1.52 5.19 -11.67
C ALA A 17 -0.50 4.76 -12.73
N ARG A 18 -0.01 3.51 -12.63
CA ARG A 18 1.04 2.91 -13.46
C ARG A 18 0.87 1.38 -13.51
N PRO A 19 0.14 0.85 -14.52
CA PRO A 19 -0.10 -0.59 -14.63
C PRO A 19 1.20 -1.42 -14.76
N ASP A 20 2.25 -0.82 -15.33
CA ASP A 20 3.57 -1.42 -15.51
C ASP A 20 4.34 -1.64 -14.20
N TRP A 21 3.87 -1.09 -13.07
CA TRP A 21 4.50 -1.25 -11.77
C TRP A 21 3.98 -2.44 -10.97
N VAL A 22 2.84 -3.04 -11.38
CA VAL A 22 2.19 -4.13 -10.66
C VAL A 22 2.01 -5.33 -11.59
N ASP A 23 2.79 -6.37 -11.36
CA ASP A 23 2.63 -7.68 -11.99
C ASP A 23 1.70 -8.58 -11.15
N PRO A 24 0.97 -9.55 -11.74
CA PRO A 24 0.24 -10.56 -10.99
C PRO A 24 1.03 -11.28 -9.88
N SER A 25 2.35 -11.43 -10.03
CA SER A 25 3.23 -12.02 -9.01
C SER A 25 3.81 -11.01 -8.02
N SER A 26 3.47 -9.72 -8.13
CA SER A 26 4.01 -8.69 -7.25
C SER A 26 3.57 -8.88 -5.80
N THR A 27 4.53 -8.81 -4.89
CA THR A 27 4.28 -8.85 -3.46
C THR A 27 4.17 -7.44 -2.88
N ALA A 28 3.46 -7.32 -1.75
CA ALA A 28 3.38 -6.04 -1.02
C ALA A 28 4.77 -5.52 -0.63
N ARG A 29 5.73 -6.39 -0.29
CA ARG A 29 7.09 -5.98 0.05
C ARG A 29 7.84 -5.40 -1.16
N GLU A 30 7.70 -5.99 -2.34
CA GLU A 30 8.31 -5.48 -3.56
C GLU A 30 7.70 -4.13 -3.95
N LEU A 31 6.36 -4.01 -3.91
CA LEU A 31 5.67 -2.75 -4.19
C LEU A 31 6.08 -1.66 -3.21
N ALA A 32 6.24 -1.99 -1.92
CA ALA A 32 6.75 -1.08 -0.90
C ALA A 32 8.21 -0.66 -1.10
N ALA A 33 8.96 -1.32 -1.99
CA ALA A 33 10.36 -0.99 -2.27
C ALA A 33 10.53 -0.23 -3.60
N LEU A 34 9.48 -0.02 -4.38
CA LEU A 34 9.56 0.58 -5.71
C LEU A 34 10.19 1.98 -5.69
N PRO A 35 11.37 2.17 -6.33
CA PRO A 35 12.04 3.47 -6.38
C PRO A 35 11.23 4.58 -7.03
N ALA A 36 10.32 4.22 -7.93
CA ALA A 36 9.48 5.17 -8.67
C ALA A 36 8.31 5.71 -7.85
N LEU A 37 7.97 5.09 -6.71
CA LEU A 37 6.98 5.64 -5.79
C LEU A 37 7.54 6.85 -5.04
N PRO A 38 6.75 7.93 -4.86
CA PRO A 38 7.10 9.00 -3.93
C PRO A 38 7.42 8.43 -2.56
N ASP A 39 8.42 8.99 -1.88
CA ASP A 39 8.91 8.49 -0.59
C ASP A 39 7.79 8.39 0.47
N ALA A 40 6.91 9.40 0.51
CA ALA A 40 5.74 9.40 1.38
C ALA A 40 4.77 8.24 1.07
N ALA A 41 4.49 7.99 -0.21
CA ALA A 41 3.62 6.88 -0.63
C ALA A 41 4.24 5.53 -0.27
N ARG A 42 5.55 5.39 -0.51
CA ARG A 42 6.31 4.18 -0.21
C ARG A 42 6.31 3.86 1.28
N THR A 43 6.60 4.86 2.11
CA THR A 43 6.60 4.74 3.57
C THR A 43 5.22 4.36 4.08
N ALA A 44 4.18 5.07 3.65
CA ALA A 44 2.80 4.81 4.05
C ALA A 44 2.32 3.41 3.62
N PHE A 45 2.61 3.01 2.38
CA PHE A 45 2.27 1.68 1.87
C PHE A 45 2.98 0.57 2.67
N GLY A 46 4.26 0.77 3.01
CA GLY A 46 5.04 -0.15 3.83
C GLY A 46 4.41 -0.40 5.21
N VAL A 47 3.88 0.65 5.86
CA VAL A 47 3.17 0.50 7.15
C VAL A 47 1.93 -0.37 7.02
N ILE A 48 1.15 -0.21 5.95
CA ILE A 48 -0.04 -1.03 5.71
C ILE A 48 0.39 -2.50 5.49
N ALA A 49 1.40 -2.72 4.64
CA ALA A 49 1.92 -4.04 4.32
C ALA A 49 2.43 -4.79 5.56
N GLU A 50 3.26 -4.14 6.39
CA GLU A 50 3.80 -4.74 7.62
C GLU A 50 2.67 -5.21 8.56
N ARG A 51 1.62 -4.40 8.74
CA ARG A 51 0.51 -4.75 9.63
C ARG A 51 -0.32 -5.91 9.08
N VAL A 52 -0.53 -5.97 7.76
CA VAL A 52 -1.16 -7.16 7.13
C VAL A 52 -0.30 -8.39 7.36
N GLU A 53 1.00 -8.33 7.08
CA GLU A 53 1.92 -9.46 7.27
C GLU A 53 1.93 -9.95 8.72
N ARG A 54 2.02 -9.03 9.69
CA ARG A 54 1.94 -9.38 11.12
C ARG A 54 0.63 -10.05 11.49
N SER A 55 -0.50 -9.61 10.92
CA SER A 55 -1.79 -10.25 11.17
C SER A 55 -1.91 -11.65 10.59
N LEU A 56 -1.25 -11.91 9.46
CA LEU A 56 -1.26 -13.21 8.78
C LEU A 56 -0.28 -14.19 9.43
N PHE A 57 0.92 -13.74 9.79
CA PHE A 57 2.01 -14.62 10.25
C PHE A 57 2.13 -14.73 11.77
N ALA A 58 1.76 -13.72 12.54
CA ALA A 58 1.91 -13.77 14.00
C ALA A 58 0.77 -14.50 14.71
N LEU A 59 -0.23 -15.02 13.97
CA LEU A 59 -1.49 -15.59 14.52
C LEU A 59 -2.20 -14.66 15.52
N ARG A 60 -1.87 -13.37 15.52
CA ARG A 60 -2.47 -12.34 16.36
C ARG A 60 -3.50 -11.60 15.54
N ARG A 61 -4.71 -11.51 16.09
CA ARG A 61 -5.74 -10.62 15.57
C ARG A 61 -5.22 -9.18 15.68
N LEU A 62 -5.39 -8.42 14.60
CA LEU A 62 -5.20 -6.97 14.62
C LEU A 62 -6.01 -6.38 15.76
N ASP A 63 -5.35 -5.58 16.58
CA ASP A 63 -6.03 -4.80 17.60
C ASP A 63 -6.38 -3.40 17.06
N ARG A 64 -7.01 -2.60 17.92
CA ARG A 64 -7.44 -1.26 17.55
C ARG A 64 -6.26 -0.34 17.17
N PRO A 65 -5.13 -0.32 17.91
CA PRO A 65 -3.93 0.39 17.50
C PRO A 65 -3.42 0.01 16.10
N ASP A 66 -3.35 -1.29 15.79
CA ASP A 66 -2.90 -1.74 14.46
C ASP A 66 -3.84 -1.25 13.34
N TRP A 67 -5.15 -1.29 13.59
CA TRP A 67 -6.15 -0.76 12.67
C TRP A 67 -6.01 0.76 12.46
N GLU A 68 -5.88 1.53 13.53
CA GLU A 68 -5.77 2.99 13.46
C GLU A 68 -4.48 3.41 12.73
N ALA A 69 -3.38 2.71 12.97
CA ALA A 69 -2.12 2.92 12.26
C ALA A 69 -2.26 2.62 10.75
N ALA A 70 -2.86 1.49 10.39
CA ALA A 70 -3.08 1.14 8.98
C ALA A 70 -4.02 2.15 8.28
N ARG A 71 -5.06 2.60 8.97
CA ARG A 71 -6.01 3.60 8.43
C ARG A 71 -5.34 4.96 8.23
N ALA A 72 -4.52 5.41 9.18
CA ALA A 72 -3.76 6.65 9.06
C ALA A 72 -2.77 6.57 7.89
N ALA A 73 -2.01 5.46 7.81
CA ALA A 73 -1.10 5.23 6.70
C ALA A 73 -1.81 5.22 5.35
N TYR A 74 -2.99 4.61 5.26
CA TYR A 74 -3.78 4.65 4.02
C TYR A 74 -4.20 6.08 3.65
N ALA A 75 -4.56 6.93 4.62
CA ALA A 75 -4.88 8.32 4.35
C ALA A 75 -3.67 9.09 3.79
N GLU A 76 -2.49 8.93 4.40
CA GLU A 76 -1.24 9.53 3.90
C GLU A 76 -0.87 9.02 2.51
N PHE A 77 -1.00 7.71 2.28
CA PHE A 77 -0.78 7.11 0.96
C PHE A 77 -1.69 7.71 -0.11
N ALA A 78 -2.99 7.86 0.18
CA ALA A 78 -3.95 8.44 -0.75
C ALA A 78 -3.67 9.93 -1.05
N LEU A 79 -3.12 10.67 -0.08
CA LEU A 79 -2.74 12.08 -0.24
C LEU A 79 -1.44 12.27 -1.01
N ALA A 80 -0.53 11.29 -0.97
CA ALA A 80 0.80 11.37 -1.59
C ALA A 80 0.79 11.51 -3.13
N ARG A 81 -0.40 11.54 -3.77
CA ARG A 81 -0.65 11.69 -5.22
C ARG A 81 0.42 10.99 -6.05
N LEU A 82 0.18 9.72 -6.34
CA LEU A 82 0.96 8.99 -7.32
C LEU A 82 0.93 9.80 -8.62
N ASN A 83 2.10 10.15 -9.14
CA ASN A 83 2.18 10.93 -10.37
C ASN A 83 1.65 10.04 -11.49
N THR A 84 0.34 10.14 -11.77
CA THR A 84 -0.29 9.53 -12.93
C THR A 84 0.45 10.08 -14.11
N ALA A 85 1.11 9.23 -14.89
CA ALA A 85 1.72 9.69 -16.13
C ALA A 85 0.65 10.48 -16.88
N SER A 86 0.88 11.79 -17.09
CA SER A 86 -0.04 12.57 -17.90
C SER A 86 -0.12 11.87 -19.23
N GLY A 87 -1.32 11.45 -19.64
CA GLY A 87 -1.54 10.91 -20.97
C GLY A 87 -0.99 11.92 -21.98
N ALA A 88 0.14 11.58 -22.59
CA ALA A 88 0.58 12.19 -23.82
C ALA A 88 -0.11 11.43 -24.95
N ALA A 89 -1.21 12.01 -25.45
CA ALA A 89 -1.69 11.88 -26.81
C ALA A 89 -2.67 13.02 -27.09
#